data_AF-A0A1Y5EFM5-F1
#
_entry.id   AF-A0A1Y5EFM5-F1
#
_cell.length_a   1.000
_cell.length_b   1.000
_cell.length_c   1.000
_cell.angle_alpha   90.00
_cell.angle_beta   90.00
_cell.angle_gamma   90.00
#
_symmetry.space_group_name_H-M   'P 1'
#
loop_
_entity.id
_entity.type
_entity.pdbx_description
1 polymer ?
#
loop_
_entity_poly.entity_id
_entity_poly.type
_entity_poly.pdbx_seq_one_letter_code
_entity_poly.pdbx_strand_id
1 'polypeptide(L)'
;MAARALVFDIWQDIVRYSVTYILLLFVVMSSFSVIYYSHVNRQTTSELEVLLSQKDDLNIEWRNLLLEQSSLAEHSAIESKAKKLLGMKRPNGNSEVIVTLE
;
A
#
# COMPACT_ATOMS: atom_id res chain seq x y z
N MET A 1 54.97 11.03 -46.46
CA MET A 1 55.05 9.64 -45.96
C MET A 1 54.80 9.54 -44.45
N ALA A 2 55.39 10.39 -43.61
CA ALA A 2 55.23 10.34 -42.14
C ALA A 2 53.76 10.45 -41.62
N ALA A 3 52.94 11.34 -42.18
CA ALA A 3 51.54 11.49 -41.75
C ALA A 3 50.71 10.20 -41.91
N ARG A 4 51.01 9.38 -42.93
CA ARG A 4 50.31 8.12 -43.19
C ARG A 4 50.73 7.02 -42.21
N ALA A 5 51.96 7.07 -41.71
CA ALA A 5 52.46 6.17 -40.67
C ALA A 5 51.83 6.51 -39.30
N LEU A 6 51.77 7.80 -38.94
CA LEU A 6 51.14 8.24 -37.69
C LEU A 6 49.66 7.83 -37.60
N VAL A 7 48.91 7.96 -38.70
CA VAL A 7 47.50 7.53 -38.74
C VAL A 7 47.37 6.01 -38.55
N PHE A 8 48.32 5.24 -39.08
CA PHE A 8 48.31 3.78 -38.95
C PHE A 8 48.66 3.34 -37.52
N ASP A 9 49.63 4.01 -36.88
CA ASP A 9 50.00 3.75 -35.48
C ASP A 9 48.85 4.09 -34.52
N ILE A 10 48.19 5.24 -34.71
CA ILE A 10 47.01 5.63 -33.91
C ILE A 10 45.88 4.61 -34.07
N TRP A 11 45.64 4.12 -35.30
CA TRP A 11 44.62 3.10 -35.55
C TRP A 11 44.94 1.79 -34.82
N GLN A 12 46.19 1.37 -34.86
CA GLN A 12 46.65 0.15 -34.20
C GLN A 12 46.56 0.26 -32.67
N ASP A 13 46.88 1.42 -32.09
CA ASP A 13 46.74 1.67 -30.66
C ASP A 13 45.28 1.71 -30.21
N ILE A 14 44.39 2.33 -30.99
CA ILE A 14 42.93 2.33 -30.70
C ILE A 14 42.38 0.91 -30.66
N VAL A 15 42.76 0.06 -31.63
CA VAL A 15 42.33 -1.34 -31.66
C VAL A 15 42.91 -2.10 -30.46
N ARG A 16 44.17 -1.83 -30.09
CA ARG A 16 44.84 -2.48 -28.96
C ARG A 16 44.20 -2.14 -27.61
N TYR A 17 43.73 -0.92 -27.40
CA TYR A 17 43.06 -0.48 -26.17
C TYR A 17 41.51 -0.51 -26.24
N SER A 18 40.95 -1.09 -27.31
CA SER A 18 39.50 -1.17 -27.53
C SER A 18 38.73 -1.76 -26.34
N VAL A 19 39.28 -2.78 -25.68
CA VAL A 19 38.68 -3.42 -24.50
C VAL A 19 38.51 -2.42 -23.35
N THR A 20 39.52 -1.56 -23.10
CA THR A 20 39.46 -0.54 -22.06
C THR A 20 38.37 0.49 -22.34
N TYR A 21 38.25 0.93 -23.60
CA TYR A 21 37.19 1.87 -24.00
C TYR A 21 35.79 1.26 -23.89
N ILE A 22 35.64 0.00 -24.28
CA ILE A 22 34.37 -0.74 -24.12
C ILE A 22 34.01 -0.85 -22.64
N LEU A 23 34.97 -1.20 -21.80
CA LEU A 23 34.74 -1.34 -20.36
C LEU A 23 34.38 -0.01 -19.70
N LEU A 24 35.02 1.09 -20.12
CA LEU A 24 34.65 2.44 -19.71
C LEU A 24 33.21 2.77 -20.12
N LEU A 25 32.82 2.45 -21.35
CA LEU A 25 31.46 2.66 -21.84
C LEU A 25 30.44 1.83 -21.03
N PHE A 26 30.75 0.58 -20.69
CA PHE A 26 29.92 -0.24 -19.81
C PHE A 26 29.76 0.37 -18.41
N VAL A 27 30.82 0.93 -17.82
CA VAL A 27 30.75 1.60 -16.51
C VAL A 27 29.83 2.82 -16.59
N VAL A 28 29.96 3.64 -17.63
CA VAL A 28 29.09 4.80 -17.84
C VAL A 28 27.64 4.36 -18.01
N MET A 29 27.36 3.37 -18.85
CA MET A 29 26.02 2.80 -19.03
C MET A 29 25.45 2.25 -17.72
N SER A 30 26.27 1.57 -16.93
CA SER A 30 25.87 1.07 -15.61
C SER A 30 25.46 2.21 -14.67
N SER A 31 26.23 3.30 -14.63
CA SER A 31 25.91 4.46 -13.79
C SER A 31 24.56 5.09 -14.16
N PHE A 32 24.27 5.25 -15.45
CA PHE A 32 22.99 5.76 -15.92
C PHE A 32 21.84 4.79 -15.61
N SER A 33 22.07 3.49 -15.77
CA SER A 33 21.09 2.45 -15.45
C SER A 33 20.67 2.51 -13.99
N VAL A 34 21.63 2.61 -13.05
CA VAL A 34 21.34 2.72 -11.61
C VAL A 34 20.50 3.96 -11.29
N ILE A 35 20.83 5.12 -11.89
CA ILE A 35 20.05 6.35 -11.70
C ILE A 35 18.63 6.19 -12.23
N TYR A 36 18.47 5.59 -13.41
CA TYR A 36 17.18 5.35 -14.02
C TYR A 36 16.31 4.42 -13.16
N TYR A 37 16.85 3.29 -12.72
CA TYR A 37 16.14 2.38 -11.82
C TYR A 37 15.78 3.03 -10.50
N SER A 38 16.65 3.84 -9.91
CA SER A 38 16.33 4.60 -8.70
C SER A 38 15.16 5.56 -8.91
N HIS A 39 15.13 6.25 -10.06
CA HIS A 39 14.06 7.18 -10.39
C HIS A 39 12.71 6.46 -10.62
N VAL A 40 12.73 5.37 -11.38
CA VAL A 40 11.52 4.54 -11.63
C VAL A 40 11.02 3.93 -10.33
N ASN A 41 11.90 3.35 -9.51
CA ASN A 41 11.52 2.81 -8.22
C ASN A 41 10.86 3.86 -7.34
N ARG A 42 11.38 5.09 -7.30
CA ARG A 42 10.77 6.17 -6.52
C ARG A 42 9.36 6.51 -7.01
N GLN A 43 9.12 6.51 -8.32
CA GLN A 43 7.80 6.78 -8.88
C GLN A 43 6.80 5.66 -8.57
N THR A 44 7.18 4.41 -8.85
CA THR A 44 6.32 3.25 -8.61
C THR A 44 5.98 3.07 -7.13
N THR A 45 6.97 3.27 -6.24
CA THR A 45 6.73 3.20 -4.79
C THR A 45 5.79 4.31 -4.31
N SER A 46 5.90 5.52 -4.86
CA SER A 46 5.02 6.62 -4.47
C SER A 46 3.56 6.35 -4.84
N GLU A 47 3.27 5.76 -6.00
CA GLU A 47 1.91 5.41 -6.40
C GLU A 47 1.32 4.30 -5.50
N LEU A 48 2.14 3.30 -5.17
CA LEU A 48 1.76 2.23 -4.25
C LEU A 48 1.45 2.79 -2.85
N GLU A 49 2.27 3.70 -2.33
CA GLU A 49 2.05 4.35 -1.03
C GLU A 49 0.73 5.13 -0.99
N VAL A 50 0.37 5.82 -2.09
CA VAL A 50 -0.91 6.53 -2.19
C VAL A 50 -2.10 5.56 -2.13
N LEU A 51 -2.05 4.46 -2.89
CA LEU A 51 -3.09 3.43 -2.88
C LEU A 51 -3.23 2.77 -1.50
N LEU A 52 -2.12 2.50 -0.82
CA LEU A 52 -2.12 1.95 0.54
C LEU A 52 -2.75 2.94 1.54
N SER A 53 -2.42 4.23 1.44
CA SER A 53 -3.01 5.26 2.29
C SER A 53 -4.54 5.33 2.11
N GLN A 54 -5.03 5.31 0.87
CA GLN A 54 -6.48 5.31 0.60
C GLN A 54 -7.16 4.08 1.18
N LYS A 55 -6.52 2.92 1.10
CA LYS A 55 -7.04 1.68 1.69
C LYS A 55 -7.14 1.79 3.21
N ASP A 56 -6.14 2.38 3.85
CA ASP A 56 -6.10 2.54 5.30
C ASP A 56 -7.18 3.51 5.79
N ASP A 57 -7.38 4.62 5.08
CA ASP A 57 -8.47 5.58 5.36
C ASP A 57 -9.84 4.90 5.31
N LEU A 58 -10.08 4.09 4.26
CA LEU A 58 -11.34 3.36 4.11
C LEU A 58 -11.53 2.30 5.20
N ASN A 59 -10.44 1.65 5.65
CA ASN A 59 -10.49 0.71 6.77
C ASN A 59 -10.84 1.40 8.10
N ILE A 60 -10.34 2.63 8.31
CA ILE A 60 -10.71 3.41 9.50
C ILE A 60 -12.20 3.74 9.46
N GLU A 61 -12.71 4.21 8.32
CA GLU A 61 -14.14 4.50 8.16
C GLU A 61 -14.99 3.24 8.39
N TRP A 62 -14.63 2.11 7.77
CA TRP A 62 -15.31 0.83 7.98
C TRP A 62 -15.36 0.42 9.45
N ARG A 63 -14.23 0.56 10.16
CA ARG A 63 -14.17 0.24 11.60
C ARG A 63 -15.06 1.16 12.42
N ASN A 64 -15.12 2.45 12.11
CA ASN A 64 -16.01 3.39 12.78
C ASN A 64 -17.49 3.03 12.55
N LEU A 65 -17.87 2.72 11.30
CA LEU A 65 -19.23 2.29 10.96
C LEU A 65 -19.61 0.99 11.68
N LEU A 66 -18.68 0.03 11.79
CA LEU A 66 -18.91 -1.22 12.51
C LEU A 66 -19.13 -0.98 14.02
N LEU A 67 -18.39 -0.04 14.61
CA LEU A 67 -18.58 0.35 16.02
C LEU A 67 -19.93 1.04 16.21
N GLU A 68 -20.33 1.93 15.30
CA GLU A 68 -21.64 2.57 15.33
C GLU A 68 -22.77 1.53 15.23
N GLN A 69 -22.66 0.58 14.29
CA GLN A 69 -23.63 -0.48 14.13
C GLN A 69 -23.69 -1.41 15.35
N SER A 70 -22.53 -1.75 15.93
CA SER A 70 -22.47 -2.54 17.16
C SER A 70 -23.15 -1.82 18.32
N SER A 71 -22.97 -0.50 18.44
CA SER A 71 -23.65 0.32 19.45
C SER A 71 -25.17 0.40 19.22
N LEU A 72 -25.61 0.47 17.96
CA LEU A 72 -27.03 0.46 17.59
C LEU A 72 -27.68 -0.93 17.74
N ALA A 73 -26.90 -2.00 17.61
CA ALA A 73 -27.35 -3.39 17.75
C ALA A 73 -27.26 -3.90 19.20
N GLU A 74 -26.53 -3.21 20.07
CA GLU A 74 -26.51 -3.50 21.50
C GLU A 74 -27.94 -3.37 22.07
N HIS A 75 -28.35 -4.34 22.89
CA HIS A 75 -29.73 -4.60 23.33
C HIS A 75 -30.56 -3.37 23.78
N SER A 76 -29.89 -2.28 24.13
CA SER A 76 -30.44 -0.96 24.45
C SER A 76 -31.42 -0.40 23.40
N ALA A 77 -31.17 -0.59 22.10
CA ALA A 77 -32.07 -0.08 21.05
C ALA A 77 -33.39 -0.87 20.97
N ILE A 78 -33.31 -2.20 21.11
CA ILE A 78 -34.46 -3.10 21.13
C ILE A 78 -35.25 -2.89 22.41
N GLU A 79 -34.58 -2.82 23.57
CA GLU A 79 -35.20 -2.57 24.87
C GLU A 79 -35.88 -1.19 24.92
N SER A 80 -35.24 -0.15 24.35
CA SER A 80 -35.83 1.20 24.23
C SER A 80 -37.07 1.20 23.33
N LYS A 81 -37.02 0.55 22.15
CA LYS A 81 -38.21 0.40 21.28
C LYS A 81 -39.32 -0.40 21.96
N ALA A 82 -39.00 -1.50 22.64
CA ALA A 82 -39.98 -2.30 23.36
C ALA A 82 -40.64 -1.51 24.50
N LYS A 83 -39.86 -0.73 25.25
CA LYS A 83 -40.39 0.13 26.32
C LYS A 83 -41.25 1.29 25.79
N LYS A 84 -40.84 1.95 24.71
CA LYS A 84 -41.55 3.11 24.13
C LYS A 84 -42.75 2.73 23.27
N LEU A 85 -42.62 1.76 22.38
CA LEU A 85 -43.67 1.39 21.42
C LEU A 85 -44.64 0.36 21.98
N LEU A 86 -44.14 -0.60 22.77
CA LEU A 86 -44.97 -1.68 23.33
C LEU A 86 -45.32 -1.45 24.81
N GLY A 87 -44.88 -0.32 25.40
CA GLY A 87 -45.14 0.01 26.81
C GLY A 87 -44.58 -1.01 27.80
N MET A 88 -43.61 -1.85 27.39
CA MET A 88 -43.10 -2.93 28.21
C MET A 88 -42.40 -2.38 29.47
N LYS A 89 -42.78 -2.92 30.63
CA LYS A 89 -42.19 -2.62 31.93
C LYS A 89 -41.53 -3.88 32.46
N ARG A 90 -40.38 -3.74 33.12
CA ARG A 90 -39.70 -4.87 33.76
C ARG A 90 -40.63 -5.47 34.83
N PRO A 91 -40.93 -6.78 34.80
CA PRO A 91 -41.79 -7.41 35.79
C PRO A 91 -41.16 -7.27 37.19
N ASN A 92 -41.96 -6.88 38.19
CA ASN A 92 -41.56 -6.98 39.60
C ASN A 92 -41.85 -8.41 40.09
N GLY A 93 -41.17 -8.87 41.15
CA GLY A 93 -41.24 -10.26 41.65
C GLY A 93 -42.66 -10.78 41.98
N ASN A 94 -43.66 -9.92 42.09
CA ASN A 94 -45.06 -10.30 42.27
C ASN A 94 -45.83 -10.57 40.95
N SER A 95 -45.20 -10.37 39.79
CA SER A 95 -45.81 -10.50 38.46
C SER A 95 -45.12 -11.54 37.56
N GLU A 96 -44.21 -12.31 38.13
CA GLU A 96 -43.44 -13.34 37.42
C GLU A 96 -44.21 -14.68 37.44
N VAL A 97 -44.62 -15.15 36.26
CA VAL A 97 -45.20 -16.48 36.09
C VAL A 97 -44.15 -17.37 35.45
N ILE A 98 -43.58 -18.29 36.22
CA ILE A 98 -42.60 -19.26 35.75
C ILE A 98 -43.36 -20.39 35.05
N VAL A 99 -43.20 -20.49 33.73
CA VAL A 99 -43.74 -21.60 32.94
C VAL A 99 -42.65 -22.66 32.81
N THR A 100 -42.76 -23.74 33.57
CA THR A 100 -41.95 -24.94 33.38
C THR A 100 -42.48 -25.68 32.15
N LEU A 101 -41.64 -25.82 31.13
CA LEU A 101 -41.92 -26.68 29.99
C LEU A 101 -41.64 -28.13 30.43
N GLU A 102 -42.70 -28.95 30.51
CA GLU A 102 -42.57 -30.41 30.56
C GLU A 102 -42.07 -30.98 29.23
#